data_AF-A0A2V7CPU1-F1
#
_entry.id   AF-A0A2V7CPU1-F1
#
_cell.length_a   1.000
_cell.length_b   1.000
_cell.length_c   1.000
_cell.angle_alpha   90.00
_cell.angle_beta   90.00
_cell.angle_gamma   90.00
#
_symmetry.space_group_name_H-M   'P 1'
#
loop_
_entity.id
_entity.type
_entity.pdbx_description
1 polymer ?
#
loop_
_entity_poly.entity_id
_entity_poly.type
_entity_poly.pdbx_seq_one_letter_code
_entity_poly.pdbx_strand_id
1 'polypeptide(L)'
;MKSKRIPAVVSVVVSLAVSVLAVLGGRAVSAQDTGQAKYTVRVPNGLAFSEFRGYEGWQTVAISHNEKVMAVILADPVMIKAYQSGIPGNGKPFPDGSKMAKIHWNPKKLEALPT
;
A
#
# COMPACT_ATOMS: atom_id res chain seq x y z
N MET A 1 -9.19 26.55 54.42
CA MET A 1 -8.59 26.17 53.12
C MET A 1 -9.01 27.19 52.07
N LYS A 2 -8.08 28.00 51.54
CA LYS A 2 -8.38 29.02 50.51
C LYS A 2 -8.47 28.33 49.15
N SER A 3 -9.63 28.36 48.50
CA SER A 3 -9.77 27.85 47.13
C SER A 3 -9.06 28.82 46.16
N LYS A 4 -8.02 28.33 45.47
CA LYS A 4 -7.42 29.05 44.33
C LYS A 4 -8.44 29.04 43.20
N ARG A 5 -9.20 30.14 43.06
CA ARG A 5 -10.07 30.35 41.91
C ARG A 5 -9.17 30.57 40.69
N ILE A 6 -9.10 29.57 39.81
CA ILE A 6 -8.41 29.71 38.53
C ILE A 6 -9.19 30.77 37.73
N PRO A 7 -8.57 31.87 37.28
CA PRO A 7 -9.26 32.90 36.54
C PRO A 7 -9.79 32.29 35.24
N ALA A 8 -11.04 32.58 34.87
CA ALA A 8 -11.73 32.00 33.72
C ALA A 8 -10.92 32.08 32.42
N VAL A 9 -10.07 33.12 32.29
CA VAL A 9 -9.13 33.33 31.18
C VAL A 9 -8.14 32.16 31.05
N VAL A 10 -7.60 31.63 32.14
CA VAL A 10 -6.67 30.50 32.11
C VAL A 10 -7.38 29.23 31.66
N SER A 11 -8.61 28.99 32.14
CA SER A 11 -9.43 27.86 31.68
C SER A 11 -9.76 27.94 30.19
N VAL A 12 -10.07 29.14 29.68
CA VAL A 12 -10.35 29.37 28.26
C VAL A 12 -9.11 29.12 27.39
N VAL A 13 -7.94 29.60 27.82
CA VAL A 13 -6.68 29.41 27.07
C VAL A 13 -6.28 27.92 27.00
N VAL A 14 -6.43 27.17 28.10
CA VAL A 14 -6.15 25.72 28.10
C VAL A 14 -7.14 24.99 27.19
N SER A 15 -8.42 25.36 27.22
CA SER A 15 -9.45 24.75 26.36
C SER A 15 -9.18 25.00 24.88
N LEU A 16 -8.71 26.20 24.54
CA LEU A 16 -8.34 26.57 23.17
C LEU A 16 -7.08 25.83 22.71
N ALA A 17 -6.08 25.67 23.58
CA ALA A 17 -4.87 24.92 23.26
C ALA A 17 -5.16 23.42 23.01
N VAL A 18 -6.02 22.79 23.81
CA VAL A 18 -6.41 21.38 23.64
C VAL A 18 -7.21 21.18 22.35
N SER A 19 -8.12 22.10 22.02
CA SER A 19 -8.92 22.02 20.80
C SER A 19 -8.07 22.23 19.54
N VAL A 20 -7.11 23.15 19.56
CA VAL A 20 -6.14 23.32 18.46
C VAL A 20 -5.28 22.05 18.28
N LEU A 21 -4.82 21.45 19.37
CA LEU A 21 -4.02 20.21 19.31
C LEU A 21 -4.84 19.01 18.78
N ALA A 22 -6.12 18.92 19.14
CA ALA A 22 -7.02 17.89 18.64
C ALA A 22 -7.31 18.03 17.13
N VAL A 23 -7.49 19.26 16.65
CA VAL A 23 -7.69 19.54 15.21
C VAL A 23 -6.41 19.29 14.41
N LEU A 24 -5.24 19.62 14.95
CA LEU A 24 -3.95 19.34 14.30
C LEU A 24 -3.60 17.83 14.33
N GLY A 25 -3.94 17.12 15.40
CA GLY A 25 -3.78 15.66 15.49
C GLY A 25 -4.72 14.88 14.57
N GLY A 26 -5.95 15.38 14.36
CA GLY A 26 -6.94 14.75 13.46
C GLY A 26 -6.59 14.85 11.97
N ARG A 27 -5.75 15.81 11.56
CA ARG A 27 -5.32 15.98 10.16
C ARG A 27 -4.06 15.20 9.79
N ALA A 28 -3.35 14.63 10.77
CA ALA A 28 -2.22 13.72 10.50
C ALA A 28 -2.68 12.31 10.09
N VAL A 29 -3.93 11.94 10.37
CA VAL A 29 -4.45 10.58 10.12
C VAL A 29 -4.68 10.29 8.63
N SER A 30 -4.84 11.31 7.77
CA SER A 30 -5.03 11.07 6.33
C SER A 30 -3.73 10.88 5.54
N ALA A 31 -2.58 10.77 6.21
CA ALA A 31 -1.28 10.54 5.56
C ALA A 31 -0.45 9.40 6.18
N GLN A 32 -0.86 8.84 7.32
CA GLN A 32 -0.16 7.70 7.96
C GLN A 32 -0.39 6.34 7.24
N ASP A 33 -1.14 6.30 6.15
CA ASP A 33 -1.32 5.14 5.26
C ASP A 33 -0.10 4.85 4.35
N THR A 34 1.09 5.35 4.68
CA THR A 34 2.27 5.38 3.78
C THR A 34 3.01 4.04 3.60
N GLY A 35 2.42 2.89 3.95
CA GLY A 35 2.99 1.60 3.56
C GLY A 35 2.60 0.41 4.42
N GLN A 36 2.20 0.61 5.68
CA GLN A 36 1.79 -0.50 6.55
C GLN A 36 0.30 -0.83 6.43
N ALA A 37 -0.56 0.19 6.25
CA ALA A 37 -2.00 0.01 6.18
C ALA A 37 -2.46 -0.84 5.00
N LYS A 38 -1.81 -0.72 3.83
CA LYS A 38 -2.12 -1.53 2.64
C LYS A 38 -2.05 -3.04 2.90
N TYR A 39 -1.15 -3.48 3.79
CA TYR A 39 -0.95 -4.88 4.11
C TYR A 39 -1.99 -5.45 5.10
N THR A 40 -2.92 -4.63 5.58
CA THR A 40 -4.04 -5.09 6.42
C THR A 40 -5.20 -5.67 5.60
N VAL A 41 -5.23 -5.39 4.29
CA VAL A 41 -6.23 -5.91 3.36
C VAL A 41 -6.09 -7.42 3.21
N ARG A 42 -7.20 -8.15 3.30
CA ARG A 42 -7.26 -9.60 3.14
C ARG A 42 -8.58 -10.02 2.52
N VAL A 43 -8.54 -11.08 1.72
CA VAL A 43 -9.74 -11.75 1.24
C VAL A 43 -10.31 -12.59 2.40
N PRO A 44 -11.61 -12.55 2.70
CA PRO A 44 -12.22 -13.44 3.69
C PRO A 44 -11.92 -14.91 3.36
N ASN A 45 -11.39 -15.66 4.34
CA ASN A 45 -10.93 -17.04 4.18
C ASN A 45 -9.93 -17.26 3.03
N GLY A 46 -9.15 -16.24 2.68
CA GLY A 46 -8.20 -16.29 1.57
C GLY A 46 -6.92 -15.50 1.85
N LEU A 47 -6.27 -15.10 0.75
CA LEU A 47 -4.96 -14.45 0.78
C LEU A 47 -5.01 -13.09 1.48
N ALA A 48 -4.02 -12.85 2.33
CA ALA A 48 -3.73 -11.55 2.88
C ALA A 48 -2.73 -10.80 1.99
N PHE A 49 -2.93 -9.51 1.79
CA PHE A 49 -1.99 -8.69 1.02
C PHE A 49 -0.62 -8.59 1.70
N SER A 50 -0.54 -8.81 3.02
CA SER A 50 0.71 -8.93 3.76
C SER A 50 1.63 -10.05 3.24
N GLU A 51 1.09 -11.10 2.64
CA GLU A 51 1.86 -12.19 2.03
C GLU A 51 2.61 -11.75 0.76
N PHE A 52 2.23 -10.60 0.20
CA PHE A 52 2.85 -9.98 -0.96
C PHE A 52 3.77 -8.82 -0.57
N ARG A 53 4.14 -8.68 0.71
CA ARG A 53 5.03 -7.60 1.14
C ARG A 53 6.35 -7.61 0.36
N GLY A 54 6.71 -6.44 -0.19
CA GLY A 54 7.87 -6.29 -1.06
C GLY A 54 7.65 -6.68 -2.53
N TYR A 55 6.40 -6.88 -2.96
CA TYR A 55 6.09 -7.19 -4.36
C TYR A 55 6.63 -6.15 -5.34
N GLU A 56 6.81 -4.90 -4.91
CA GLU A 56 7.36 -3.82 -5.74
C GLU A 56 8.79 -4.11 -6.22
N GLY A 57 9.53 -4.95 -5.50
CA GLY A 57 10.89 -5.40 -5.86
C GLY A 57 10.92 -6.78 -6.55
N TRP A 58 9.77 -7.39 -6.81
CA TRP A 58 9.70 -8.66 -7.51
C TRP A 58 10.01 -8.49 -9.01
N GLN A 59 10.39 -9.58 -9.66
CA GLN A 59 10.82 -9.54 -11.06
C GLN A 59 9.62 -9.36 -11.99
N THR A 60 9.69 -8.38 -12.90
CA THR A 60 8.73 -8.25 -14.00
C THR A 60 8.86 -9.42 -14.96
N VAL A 61 7.77 -10.16 -15.15
CA VAL A 61 7.71 -11.32 -16.06
C VAL A 61 6.90 -11.04 -17.32
N ALA A 62 5.95 -10.11 -17.26
CA ALA A 62 5.19 -9.71 -18.43
C ALA A 62 4.60 -8.31 -18.26
N ILE A 63 4.40 -7.63 -19.38
CA ILE A 63 3.66 -6.37 -19.47
C ILE A 63 2.55 -6.57 -20.49
N SER A 64 1.33 -6.17 -20.14
CA SER A 64 0.20 -6.13 -21.05
C SER A 64 -0.33 -4.71 -21.09
N HIS A 65 -0.53 -4.17 -22.29
CA HIS A 65 -0.97 -2.80 -22.47
C HIS A 65 -2.14 -2.75 -23.46
N ASN A 66 -3.14 -1.94 -23.11
CA ASN A 66 -4.18 -1.48 -24.02
C ASN A 66 -4.44 0.01 -23.78
N GLU A 67 -5.30 0.61 -24.59
CA GLU A 67 -5.61 2.05 -24.53
C GLU A 67 -6.07 2.55 -23.15
N LYS A 68 -6.65 1.68 -22.31
CA LYS A 68 -7.24 2.04 -21.02
C LYS A 68 -6.34 1.71 -19.83
N VAL A 69 -5.57 0.64 -19.92
CA VAL A 69 -4.84 0.06 -18.77
C VAL A 69 -3.49 -0.47 -19.22
N MET A 70 -2.47 -0.18 -18.42
CA MET A 70 -1.19 -0.86 -18.44
C MET A 70 -1.12 -1.82 -17.25
N ALA A 71 -0.88 -3.10 -17.52
CA ALA A 71 -0.72 -4.14 -16.53
C ALA A 71 0.74 -4.60 -16.47
N VAL A 72 1.35 -4.48 -15.29
CA VAL A 72 2.68 -5.04 -15.01
C VAL A 72 2.51 -6.28 -14.16
N ILE A 73 3.04 -7.41 -14.63
CA ILE A 73 2.96 -8.70 -13.96
C ILE A 73 4.33 -9.01 -13.38
N LEU A 74 4.35 -9.25 -12.07
CA LEU A 74 5.53 -9.46 -11.25
C LEU A 74 5.49 -10.86 -10.66
N ALA A 75 6.65 -11.48 -10.47
CA ALA A 75 6.77 -12.79 -9.85
C ALA A 75 7.86 -12.81 -8.77
N ASP A 76 7.57 -13.50 -7.67
CA ASP A 76 8.48 -13.64 -6.55
C ASP A 76 9.69 -14.54 -6.88
N PRO A 77 10.77 -14.50 -6.09
CA PRO A 77 11.96 -15.30 -6.37
C PRO A 77 11.72 -16.81 -6.41
N VAL A 78 10.70 -17.32 -5.70
CA VAL A 78 10.34 -18.75 -5.72
C VAL A 78 9.79 -19.13 -7.10
N MET A 79 8.83 -18.37 -7.62
CA MET A 79 8.27 -18.57 -8.96
C MET A 79 9.37 -18.43 -10.03
N ILE A 80 10.21 -17.39 -9.96
CA ILE A 80 11.27 -17.17 -10.96
C ILE A 80 12.26 -18.33 -11.02
N LYS A 81 12.72 -18.85 -9.88
CA LYS A 81 13.63 -20.01 -9.83
C LYS A 81 12.96 -21.25 -10.43
N ALA A 82 11.70 -21.49 -10.11
CA ALA A 82 10.93 -22.57 -10.70
C ALA A 82 10.85 -22.39 -12.23
N TYR A 83 10.50 -21.20 -12.70
CA TYR A 83 10.43 -20.89 -14.12
C TYR A 83 11.74 -21.15 -14.85
N GLN A 84 12.85 -20.68 -14.30
CA GLN A 84 14.20 -20.89 -14.85
C GLN A 84 14.61 -22.38 -14.88
N SER A 85 14.06 -23.21 -13.99
CA SER A 85 14.26 -24.68 -14.00
C SER A 85 13.38 -25.41 -15.04
N GLY A 86 12.63 -24.67 -15.85
CA GLY A 86 11.75 -25.21 -16.89
C GLY A 86 10.32 -25.50 -16.41
N ILE A 87 9.91 -25.04 -15.24
CA ILE A 87 8.51 -25.14 -14.77
C ILE A 87 7.67 -24.02 -15.38
N PRO A 88 6.43 -24.25 -15.83
CA PRO A 88 5.73 -25.53 -15.86
C PRO A 88 5.96 -26.32 -17.16
N GLY A 89 6.85 -25.87 -18.06
CA GLY A 89 7.12 -26.52 -19.34
C GLY A 89 7.60 -27.97 -19.24
N ASN A 90 8.17 -28.37 -18.11
CA ASN A 90 8.59 -29.73 -17.78
C ASN A 90 7.47 -30.61 -17.17
N GLY A 91 6.23 -30.14 -17.15
CA GLY A 91 5.06 -30.87 -16.65
C GLY A 91 4.88 -30.83 -15.13
N LYS A 92 5.78 -30.18 -14.38
CA LYS A 92 5.61 -29.97 -12.93
C LYS A 92 4.82 -28.69 -12.67
N PRO A 93 4.02 -28.63 -11.59
CA PRO A 93 3.42 -27.37 -11.16
C PRO A 93 4.45 -26.43 -10.55
N PHE A 94 4.10 -25.14 -10.45
CA PHE A 94 4.85 -24.21 -9.61
C PHE A 94 4.85 -24.69 -8.15
N PRO A 95 5.98 -24.59 -7.43
CA PRO A 95 6.06 -25.01 -6.04
C PRO A 95 5.24 -24.08 -5.15
N ASP A 96 4.83 -24.62 -4.00
CA ASP A 96 4.17 -23.84 -2.95
C ASP A 96 5.00 -22.62 -2.57
N GLY A 97 4.30 -21.51 -2.31
CA GLY A 97 4.92 -20.22 -2.05
C GLY A 97 5.23 -19.40 -3.30
N SER A 98 5.15 -19.96 -4.51
CA SER A 98 5.20 -19.17 -5.74
C SER A 98 4.08 -18.13 -5.77
N LYS A 99 4.43 -16.85 -5.95
CA LYS A 99 3.48 -15.74 -5.95
C LYS A 99 3.67 -14.85 -7.17
N MET A 100 2.56 -14.33 -7.67
CA MET A 100 2.54 -13.33 -8.73
C MET A 100 1.64 -12.17 -8.35
N ALA A 101 2.04 -10.95 -8.70
CA ALA A 101 1.23 -9.75 -8.56
C ALA A 101 0.97 -9.14 -9.94
N LYS A 102 -0.25 -8.66 -10.18
CA LYS A 102 -0.61 -7.92 -11.40
C LYS A 102 -1.04 -6.52 -11.00
N ILE A 103 -0.23 -5.52 -11.33
CA ILE A 103 -0.49 -4.12 -11.02
C ILE A 103 -1.12 -3.47 -12.25
N HIS A 104 -2.34 -2.96 -12.10
CA HIS A 104 -3.01 -2.16 -13.13
C HIS A 104 -2.75 -0.68 -12.89
N TRP A 105 -2.29 0.01 -13.94
CA TRP A 105 -2.11 1.44 -14.00
C TRP A 105 -3.06 2.02 -15.04
N ASN A 106 -3.70 3.13 -14.71
CA ASN A 106 -4.44 3.93 -15.68
C ASN A 106 -3.46 4.94 -16.29
N PRO A 107 -2.99 4.74 -17.53
CA PRO A 107 -2.03 5.65 -18.15
C PRO A 107 -2.69 7.02 -18.36
N LYS A 108 -1.96 8.08 -18.04
CA LYS A 108 -2.36 9.46 -18.34
C LYS A 108 -1.51 9.96 -19.48
N LYS A 109 -2.14 10.31 -20.61
CA LYS A 109 -1.44 10.95 -21.73
C LYS A 109 -0.86 12.28 -21.26
N LEU A 110 0.41 12.51 -21.58
CA LEU A 110 1.09 13.78 -21.32
C LEU A 110 1.16 14.54 -22.64
N GLU A 111 0.42 15.63 -22.77
CA GLU A 111 0.36 16.47 -23.99
C GLU A 111 1.73 17.02 -24.42
N ALA A 112 2.68 17.10 -23.49
CA ALA A 112 4.04 17.59 -23.74
C ALA A 112 4.98 16.55 -24.37
N LEU A 113 4.56 15.29 -24.51
CA LEU A 113 5.38 14.22 -25.08
C LEU A 113 4.78 13.74 -26.41
N PRO A 114 5.57 13.63 -27.49
CA PRO A 114 5.09 13.05 -28.74
C PRO A 114 4.78 11.56 -28.58
N THR A 115 3.79 11.09 -29.34
CA THR A 115 3.36 9.69 -29.45
C THR A 115 4.19 8.90 -30.45
#